data_AF-A0A416NGD2-F1
#
_entry.id   AF-A0A416NGD2-F1
#
_cell.length_a   1.000
_cell.length_b   1.000
_cell.length_c   1.000
_cell.angle_alpha   90.00
_cell.angle_beta   90.00
_cell.angle_gamma   90.00
#
_symmetry.space_group_name_H-M   'P 1'
#
loop_
_entity.id
_entity.type
_entity.pdbx_description
1 polymer ?
#
loop_
_entity_poly.entity_id
_entity_poly.type
_entity_poly.pdbx_seq_one_letter_code
_entity_poly.pdbx_strand_id
1 'polypeptide(L)'
;MASYTLPEDIPHGDMPGDKILIENAHIEKAQKLMAPLVDNLITTLECKQSERCVISVCGGSGVGKSETASLLAWYLGQLGLPCYVLSGDNYPYRIPVHNDAERMRIFRDNGIKGLFAHGVYTPEIGETLHTLMLQDQDAAPSLCEQYPWLALYQSTGRNALKGYLGTSNEIDFTRVTDIIVQFQNGAKAIMLKRMGREEAHLWYDLVDFSNISVLIIEWTHSNSDFLSGVDIPILLNSTPQETLAHRRQRNRDGKIDSPFTTMVLEIEQALLTVQAHKAKIIMSKDGQLLTYPEFCRIMK
;
A
#
# COMPACT_ATOMS: atom_id res chain seq x y z
N MET A 1 8.98 -10.27 30.49
CA MET A 1 7.97 -10.11 29.43
C MET A 1 7.06 -11.32 29.48
N ALA A 2 5.76 -11.15 29.59
CA ALA A 2 4.83 -12.28 29.48
C ALA A 2 5.02 -12.89 28.08
N SER A 3 5.43 -14.17 28.01
CA SER A 3 5.51 -14.89 26.74
C SER A 3 4.08 -15.26 26.34
N TYR A 4 3.42 -14.36 25.62
CA TYR A 4 2.16 -14.71 25.02
C TYR A 4 2.42 -15.68 23.88
N THR A 5 1.95 -16.91 24.03
CA THR A 5 1.82 -17.83 22.88
C THR A 5 0.72 -17.27 21.99
N LEU A 6 1.06 -16.86 20.77
CA LEU A 6 0.06 -16.38 19.82
C LEU A 6 -0.94 -17.50 19.52
N PRO A 7 -2.26 -17.23 19.56
CA PRO A 7 -3.24 -18.21 19.16
C PRO A 7 -3.15 -18.47 17.65
N GLU A 8 -3.71 -19.60 17.20
CA GLU A 8 -3.73 -19.95 15.76
C GLU A 8 -4.52 -18.95 14.92
N ASP A 9 -5.53 -18.31 15.52
CA ASP A 9 -6.37 -17.30 14.87
C ASP A 9 -6.26 -15.97 15.62
N ILE A 10 -5.87 -14.93 14.89
CA ILE A 10 -5.80 -13.55 15.38
C ILE A 10 -6.55 -12.63 14.40
N PRO A 11 -7.02 -11.45 14.84
CA PRO A 11 -7.66 -10.50 13.94
C PRO A 11 -6.76 -10.20 12.75
N HIS A 12 -7.33 -10.23 11.54
CA HIS A 12 -6.60 -9.98 10.30
C HIS A 12 -7.42 -9.09 9.36
N GLY A 13 -6.77 -8.60 8.29
CA GLY A 13 -7.41 -7.75 7.28
C GLY A 13 -8.63 -8.40 6.62
N ASP A 14 -9.57 -7.57 6.21
CA ASP A 14 -10.88 -7.98 5.65
C ASP A 14 -10.89 -8.14 4.12
N MET A 15 -9.71 -8.26 3.49
CA MET A 15 -9.57 -8.54 2.05
C MET A 15 -9.89 -10.02 1.77
N PRO A 16 -10.86 -10.32 0.89
CA PRO A 16 -11.24 -11.71 0.60
C PRO A 16 -10.10 -12.55 0.03
N GLY A 17 -9.82 -13.69 0.67
CA GLY A 17 -8.85 -14.69 0.22
C GLY A 17 -7.40 -14.40 0.61
N ASP A 18 -7.15 -13.29 1.31
CA ASP A 18 -5.84 -13.00 1.86
C ASP A 18 -5.49 -13.95 3.01
N LYS A 19 -4.19 -14.26 3.11
CA LYS A 19 -3.63 -15.11 4.15
C LYS A 19 -2.42 -14.41 4.73
N ILE A 20 -2.36 -14.34 6.05
CA ILE A 20 -1.19 -13.82 6.76
C ILE A 20 -0.29 -14.97 7.17
N LEU A 21 1.02 -14.78 7.05
CA LEU A 21 2.02 -15.70 7.59
C LEU A 21 2.87 -14.95 8.62
N ILE A 22 2.61 -15.21 9.89
CA ILE A 22 3.34 -14.55 10.98
C ILE A 22 4.63 -15.30 11.24
N GLU A 23 5.74 -14.58 11.14
CA GLU A 23 7.09 -15.06 11.47
C GLU A 23 7.60 -14.31 12.69
N ASN A 24 8.66 -14.83 13.34
CA ASN A 24 9.24 -14.19 14.53
C ASN A 24 9.65 -12.73 14.29
N ALA A 25 10.14 -12.41 13.09
CA ALA A 25 10.48 -11.04 12.72
C ALA A 25 9.27 -10.09 12.78
N HIS A 26 8.07 -10.57 12.43
CA HIS A 26 6.83 -9.80 12.54
C HIS A 26 6.46 -9.56 14.01
N ILE A 27 6.60 -10.59 14.85
CA ILE A 27 6.33 -10.53 16.29
C ILE A 27 7.24 -9.50 16.96
N GLU A 28 8.55 -9.59 16.74
CA GLU A 28 9.53 -8.65 17.30
C GLU A 28 9.25 -7.21 16.86
N LYS A 29 8.90 -7.02 15.58
CA LYS A 29 8.54 -5.71 15.03
C LYS A 29 7.32 -5.12 15.71
N ALA A 30 6.23 -5.89 15.80
CA ALA A 30 4.99 -5.45 16.42
C ALA A 30 5.18 -5.18 17.93
N GLN A 31 5.95 -5.99 18.65
CA GLN A 31 6.28 -5.75 20.06
C GLN A 31 7.02 -4.42 20.28
N LYS A 32 7.99 -4.09 19.41
CA LYS A 32 8.70 -2.80 19.46
C LYS A 32 7.80 -1.61 19.13
N LEU A 33 6.74 -1.81 18.34
CA LEU A 33 5.75 -0.77 18.04
C LEU A 33 4.78 -0.51 19.20
N MET A 34 4.54 -1.48 20.09
CA MET A 34 3.51 -1.35 21.12
C MET A 34 3.72 -0.17 22.05
N ALA A 35 4.94 0.04 22.56
CA ALA A 35 5.22 1.15 23.47
C ALA A 35 4.93 2.53 22.84
N PRO A 36 5.57 2.92 21.71
CA PRO A 36 5.27 4.21 21.09
C PRO A 36 3.83 4.31 20.59
N LEU A 37 3.19 3.19 20.21
CA LEU A 37 1.79 3.18 19.81
C LEU A 37 0.86 3.51 20.98
N VAL A 38 1.07 2.89 22.14
CA VAL A 38 0.28 3.16 23.35
C VAL A 38 0.46 4.61 23.81
N ASP A 39 1.68 5.15 23.78
CA ASP A 39 1.94 6.56 24.11
C ASP A 39 1.15 7.49 23.18
N ASN A 40 1.18 7.23 21.87
CA ASN A 40 0.41 8.00 20.89
C ASN A 40 -1.10 7.83 21.06
N LEU A 41 -1.58 6.65 21.44
CA LEU A 41 -2.99 6.37 21.72
C LEU A 41 -3.49 7.20 22.90
N ILE A 42 -2.74 7.22 24.02
CA ILE A 42 -3.07 8.00 25.20
C ILE A 42 -3.17 9.48 24.83
N THR A 43 -2.12 10.06 24.25
CA THR A 43 -2.10 11.48 23.86
C THR A 43 -3.23 11.83 22.89
N THR A 44 -3.52 10.95 21.93
CA THR A 44 -4.59 11.16 20.95
C THR A 44 -5.96 11.16 21.62
N LEU A 45 -6.25 10.17 22.47
CA LEU A 45 -7.56 10.04 23.12
C LEU A 45 -7.80 11.14 24.16
N GLU A 46 -6.77 11.61 24.87
CA GLU A 46 -6.88 12.75 25.79
C GLU A 46 -7.28 14.06 25.08
N CYS A 47 -6.93 14.21 23.82
CA CYS A 47 -7.18 15.41 23.02
C CYS A 47 -8.46 15.31 22.16
N LYS A 48 -9.04 14.13 22.02
CA LYS A 48 -10.21 13.89 21.16
C LYS A 48 -11.51 13.85 21.96
N GLN A 49 -12.59 14.25 21.31
CA GLN A 49 -13.95 14.08 21.84
C GLN A 49 -14.50 12.66 21.64
N SER A 50 -13.91 11.91 20.71
CA SER A 50 -14.29 10.52 20.42
C SER A 50 -13.40 9.55 21.20
N GLU A 51 -14.03 8.52 21.75
CA GLU A 51 -13.35 7.39 22.42
C GLU A 51 -12.76 6.39 21.41
N ARG A 52 -12.96 6.61 20.12
CA ARG A 52 -12.48 5.75 19.04
C ARG A 52 -11.25 6.32 18.33
N CYS A 53 -10.28 5.45 18.05
CA CYS A 53 -9.02 5.82 17.42
C CYS A 53 -8.80 5.07 16.09
N VAL A 54 -8.24 5.76 15.11
CA VAL A 54 -7.89 5.22 13.80
C VAL A 54 -6.38 5.18 13.62
N ILE A 55 -5.84 3.97 13.46
CA ILE A 55 -4.44 3.72 13.19
C ILE A 55 -4.32 3.36 11.71
N SER A 56 -3.27 3.82 11.04
CA SER A 56 -2.90 3.26 9.75
C SER A 56 -1.55 2.57 9.79
N VAL A 57 -1.43 1.47 9.04
CA VAL A 57 -0.17 0.75 8.83
C VAL A 57 0.11 0.77 7.33
N CYS A 58 1.09 1.56 6.92
CA CYS A 58 1.50 1.73 5.53
C CYS A 58 2.92 1.25 5.28
N GLY A 59 3.27 1.09 4.00
CA GLY A 59 4.57 0.57 3.57
C GLY A 59 4.50 -0.19 2.25
N GLY A 60 5.66 -0.50 1.68
CA GLY A 60 5.76 -1.18 0.39
C GLY A 60 5.16 -2.58 0.40
N SER A 61 4.94 -3.15 -0.79
CA SER A 61 4.55 -4.55 -0.92
C SER A 61 5.59 -5.47 -0.26
N GLY A 62 5.15 -6.38 0.62
CA GLY A 62 6.01 -7.38 1.27
C GLY A 62 6.78 -6.90 2.51
N VAL A 63 6.52 -5.70 3.04
CA VAL A 63 7.18 -5.21 4.27
C VAL A 63 6.59 -5.77 5.58
N GLY A 64 5.49 -6.54 5.49
CA GLY A 64 4.80 -7.14 6.61
C GLY A 64 3.67 -6.29 7.20
N LYS A 65 2.96 -5.48 6.38
CA LYS A 65 1.87 -4.60 6.83
C LYS A 65 0.73 -5.39 7.48
N SER A 66 0.21 -6.38 6.75
CA SER A 66 -0.97 -7.14 7.16
C SER A 66 -0.67 -7.97 8.41
N GLU A 67 0.51 -8.58 8.49
CA GLU A 67 0.99 -9.30 9.68
C GLU A 67 1.16 -8.36 10.88
N THR A 68 1.81 -7.21 10.68
CA THR A 68 2.02 -6.22 11.75
C THR A 68 0.69 -5.67 12.24
N ALA A 69 -0.23 -5.31 11.35
CA ALA A 69 -1.56 -4.82 11.71
C ALA A 69 -2.37 -5.86 12.51
N SER A 70 -2.29 -7.14 12.10
CA SER A 70 -2.94 -8.25 12.79
C SER A 70 -2.39 -8.45 14.22
N LEU A 71 -1.06 -8.39 14.36
CA LEU A 71 -0.39 -8.48 15.66
C LEU A 71 -0.71 -7.29 16.57
N LEU A 72 -0.72 -6.06 16.02
CA LEU A 72 -1.11 -4.87 16.78
C LEU A 72 -2.57 -4.96 17.24
N ALA A 73 -3.48 -5.41 16.38
CA ALA A 73 -4.88 -5.64 16.73
C ALA A 73 -5.01 -6.65 17.88
N TRP A 74 -4.26 -7.74 17.82
CA TRP A 74 -4.23 -8.76 18.87
C TRP A 74 -3.69 -8.19 20.19
N TYR A 75 -2.54 -7.53 20.18
CA TYR A 75 -1.92 -6.95 21.38
C TYR A 75 -2.80 -5.87 22.03
N LEU A 76 -3.39 -4.97 21.24
CA LEU A 76 -4.32 -3.96 21.75
C LEU A 76 -5.58 -4.60 22.33
N GLY A 77 -6.09 -5.68 21.71
CA GLY A 77 -7.19 -6.47 22.26
C GLY A 77 -6.89 -7.04 23.64
N GLN A 78 -5.66 -7.52 23.88
CA GLN A 78 -5.22 -7.98 25.21
C GLN A 78 -5.18 -6.85 26.26
N LEU A 79 -5.07 -5.59 25.82
CA LEU A 79 -5.12 -4.41 26.67
C LEU A 79 -6.55 -3.85 26.84
N GLY A 80 -7.57 -4.56 26.37
CA GLY A 80 -8.97 -4.12 26.43
C GLY A 80 -9.34 -3.10 25.36
N LEU A 81 -8.54 -2.96 24.29
CA LEU A 81 -8.82 -2.13 23.12
C LEU A 81 -9.12 -3.02 21.91
N PRO A 82 -10.34 -3.56 21.80
CA PRO A 82 -10.75 -4.39 20.67
C PRO A 82 -10.63 -3.63 19.34
N CYS A 83 -10.07 -4.32 18.35
CA CYS A 83 -9.67 -3.74 17.08
C CYS A 83 -10.43 -4.38 15.90
N TYR A 84 -10.65 -3.59 14.85
CA TYR A 84 -11.02 -4.08 13.52
C TYR A 84 -9.89 -3.76 12.53
N VAL A 85 -9.49 -4.72 11.71
CA VAL A 85 -8.46 -4.52 10.68
C VAL A 85 -9.12 -4.39 9.30
N LEU A 86 -9.15 -3.17 8.78
CA LEU A 86 -9.65 -2.84 7.45
C LEU A 86 -8.51 -2.89 6.43
N SER A 87 -8.69 -3.67 5.37
CA SER A 87 -7.77 -3.66 4.24
C SER A 87 -8.17 -2.60 3.22
N GLY A 88 -7.23 -1.72 2.88
CA GLY A 88 -7.44 -0.71 1.84
C GLY A 88 -7.56 -1.30 0.43
N ASP A 89 -7.15 -2.56 0.22
CA ASP A 89 -7.15 -3.20 -1.10
C ASP A 89 -8.56 -3.54 -1.62
N ASN A 90 -9.59 -3.42 -0.76
CA ASN A 90 -10.99 -3.45 -1.17
C ASN A 90 -11.43 -2.19 -1.95
N TYR A 91 -10.69 -1.08 -1.87
CA TYR A 91 -11.15 0.26 -2.29
C TYR A 91 -10.61 0.84 -3.62
N PRO A 92 -9.83 0.13 -4.46
CA PRO A 92 -9.72 0.50 -5.87
C PRO A 92 -11.09 0.48 -6.57
N TYR A 93 -11.25 1.29 -7.63
CA TYR A 93 -12.49 1.27 -8.43
C TYR A 93 -12.67 -0.03 -9.22
N ARG A 94 -11.57 -0.74 -9.48
CA ARG A 94 -11.51 -1.94 -10.33
C ARG A 94 -10.97 -3.12 -9.54
N ILE A 95 -11.44 -4.32 -9.89
CA ILE A 95 -10.80 -5.57 -9.44
C ILE A 95 -9.33 -5.63 -9.90
N PRO A 96 -8.46 -6.42 -9.24
CA PRO A 96 -7.03 -6.38 -9.49
C PRO A 96 -6.62 -6.48 -10.97
N VAL A 97 -7.15 -7.47 -11.71
CA VAL A 97 -6.80 -7.67 -13.13
C VAL A 97 -7.20 -6.50 -14.03
N HIS A 98 -8.34 -5.87 -13.76
CA HIS A 98 -8.80 -4.70 -14.51
C HIS A 98 -8.03 -3.44 -14.11
N ASN A 99 -7.60 -3.33 -12.86
CA ASN A 99 -6.78 -2.22 -12.42
C ASN A 99 -5.37 -2.29 -13.05
N ASP A 100 -4.77 -3.47 -13.10
CA ASP A 100 -3.48 -3.69 -13.75
C ASP A 100 -3.55 -3.44 -15.27
N ALA A 101 -4.64 -3.86 -15.91
CA ALA A 101 -4.89 -3.54 -17.32
C ALA A 101 -5.01 -2.02 -17.57
N GLU A 102 -5.70 -1.29 -16.68
CA GLU A 102 -5.84 0.16 -16.80
C GLU A 102 -4.50 0.89 -16.59
N ARG A 103 -3.71 0.47 -15.60
CA ARG A 103 -2.34 0.99 -15.39
C ARG A 103 -1.49 0.81 -16.64
N MET A 104 -1.52 -0.38 -17.25
CA MET A 104 -0.79 -0.69 -18.48
C MET A 104 -1.31 0.14 -19.66
N ARG A 105 -2.63 0.28 -19.82
CA ARG A 105 -3.24 1.13 -20.84
C ARG A 105 -2.77 2.57 -20.74
N ILE A 106 -2.79 3.15 -19.53
CA ILE A 106 -2.34 4.53 -19.28
C ILE A 106 -0.88 4.69 -19.67
N PHE A 107 -0.01 3.77 -19.23
CA PHE A 107 1.40 3.80 -19.58
C PHE A 107 1.63 3.77 -21.10
N ARG A 108 1.03 2.80 -21.79
CA ARG A 108 1.23 2.58 -23.23
C ARG A 108 0.67 3.72 -24.08
N ASP A 109 -0.57 4.12 -23.82
CA ASP A 109 -1.26 5.18 -24.56
C ASP A 109 -0.51 6.51 -24.44
N ASN A 110 -0.08 6.88 -23.23
CA ASN A 110 0.65 8.13 -23.02
C ASN A 110 2.10 8.05 -23.50
N GLY A 111 2.73 6.88 -23.48
CA GLY A 111 4.02 6.66 -24.11
C GLY A 111 3.98 6.92 -25.61
N ILE A 112 2.98 6.35 -26.30
CA ILE A 112 2.78 6.56 -27.75
C ILE A 112 2.49 8.04 -28.05
N LYS A 113 1.57 8.67 -27.29
CA LYS A 113 1.27 10.10 -27.43
C LYS A 113 2.50 10.97 -27.19
N GLY A 114 3.37 10.58 -26.26
CA GLY A 114 4.67 11.21 -26.03
C GLY A 114 5.55 11.21 -27.28
N LEU A 115 5.64 10.09 -27.99
CA LEU A 115 6.39 10.00 -29.24
C LEU A 115 5.82 10.92 -30.34
N PHE A 116 4.49 10.99 -30.47
CA PHE A 116 3.83 11.90 -31.42
C PHE A 116 4.13 13.37 -31.09
N ALA A 117 3.97 13.76 -29.83
CA ALA A 117 4.13 15.15 -29.40
C ALA A 117 5.54 15.70 -29.62
N HIS A 118 6.56 14.83 -29.67
CA HIS A 118 7.95 15.22 -29.91
C HIS A 118 8.39 14.99 -31.37
N GLY A 119 7.49 14.56 -32.26
CA GLY A 119 7.81 14.32 -33.67
C GLY A 119 8.81 13.18 -33.91
N VAL A 120 8.93 12.25 -32.96
CA VAL A 120 9.89 11.12 -33.03
C VAL A 120 9.27 9.88 -33.67
N TYR A 121 7.95 9.75 -33.60
CA TYR A 121 7.26 8.56 -34.10
C TYR A 121 7.40 8.35 -35.61
N THR A 122 7.66 7.11 -36.01
CA THR A 122 7.55 6.61 -37.39
C THR A 122 6.79 5.28 -37.44
N PRO A 123 6.28 4.83 -38.59
CA PRO A 123 5.67 3.51 -38.73
C PRO A 123 6.56 2.36 -38.25
N GLU A 124 7.86 2.42 -38.53
CA GLU A 124 8.85 1.40 -38.14
C GLU A 124 9.03 1.34 -36.61
N ILE A 125 8.99 2.51 -35.95
CA ILE A 125 8.94 2.59 -34.48
C ILE A 125 7.65 1.96 -33.96
N GLY A 126 6.52 2.21 -34.62
CA GLY A 126 5.24 1.59 -34.27
C GLY A 126 5.27 0.05 -34.31
N GLU A 127 5.85 -0.53 -35.37
CA GLU A 127 6.00 -1.99 -35.51
C GLU A 127 6.94 -2.58 -34.45
N THR A 128 8.07 -1.91 -34.21
CA THR A 128 9.02 -2.32 -33.17
C THR A 128 8.38 -2.26 -31.79
N LEU A 129 7.70 -1.16 -31.47
CA LEU A 129 7.01 -0.96 -30.20
C LEU A 129 5.90 -2.00 -29.99
N HIS A 130 5.12 -2.31 -31.04
CA HIS A 130 4.12 -3.36 -30.96
C HIS A 130 4.72 -4.72 -30.59
N THR A 131 5.86 -5.07 -31.20
CA THR A 131 6.60 -6.30 -30.87
C THR A 131 7.05 -6.31 -29.40
N LEU A 132 7.59 -5.19 -28.90
CA LEU A 132 7.98 -5.06 -27.50
C LEU A 132 6.79 -5.20 -26.54
N MET A 133 5.63 -4.64 -26.89
CA MET A 133 4.40 -4.75 -26.09
C MET A 133 3.88 -6.19 -26.01
N LEU A 134 3.93 -6.95 -27.11
CA LEU A 134 3.56 -8.37 -27.14
C LEU A 134 4.47 -9.23 -26.26
N GLN A 135 5.71 -8.79 -26.04
CA GLN A 135 6.73 -9.45 -25.23
C GLN A 135 6.78 -8.93 -23.78
N ASP A 136 5.95 -7.95 -23.42
CA ASP A 136 5.99 -7.22 -22.14
C ASP A 136 7.37 -6.60 -21.82
N GLN A 137 8.06 -6.12 -22.86
CA GLN A 137 9.40 -5.53 -22.80
C GLN A 137 9.39 -4.01 -23.04
N ASP A 138 8.25 -3.40 -23.35
CA ASP A 138 8.15 -1.98 -23.69
C ASP A 138 8.50 -1.05 -22.49
N ALA A 139 8.45 -1.57 -21.27
CA ALA A 139 8.91 -0.88 -20.06
C ALA A 139 10.36 -1.23 -19.64
N ALA A 140 11.10 -2.05 -20.40
CA ALA A 140 12.45 -2.50 -20.04
C ALA A 140 13.50 -1.38 -20.25
N PRO A 141 14.14 -0.87 -19.19
CA PRO A 141 15.14 0.19 -19.34
C PRO A 141 16.39 -0.26 -20.11
N SER A 142 16.72 -1.55 -20.05
CA SER A 142 17.86 -2.14 -20.76
C SER A 142 17.75 -2.06 -22.28
N LEU A 143 16.55 -1.89 -22.82
CA LEU A 143 16.33 -1.78 -24.26
C LEU A 143 16.48 -0.35 -24.79
N CYS A 144 16.63 0.65 -23.92
CA CYS A 144 16.81 2.04 -24.34
C CYS A 144 18.14 2.30 -25.05
N GLU A 145 19.17 1.49 -24.82
CA GLU A 145 20.43 1.57 -25.57
C GLU A 145 20.24 1.12 -27.02
N GLN A 146 19.49 0.04 -27.23
CA GLN A 146 19.15 -0.46 -28.56
C GLN A 146 18.11 0.42 -29.28
N TYR A 147 17.15 0.96 -28.53
CA TYR A 147 16.08 1.80 -29.05
C TYR A 147 16.05 3.15 -28.32
N PRO A 148 16.85 4.15 -28.72
CA PRO A 148 16.93 5.43 -28.00
C PRO A 148 15.59 6.16 -27.84
N TRP A 149 14.68 6.02 -28.82
CA TRP A 149 13.32 6.59 -28.74
C TRP A 149 12.47 5.98 -27.60
N LEU A 150 12.82 4.77 -27.13
CA LEU A 150 12.09 4.07 -26.08
C LEU A 150 12.21 4.79 -24.74
N ALA A 151 13.32 5.50 -24.48
CA ALA A 151 13.47 6.31 -23.27
C ALA A 151 12.42 7.44 -23.19
N LEU A 152 12.08 8.05 -24.33
CA LEU A 152 11.02 9.06 -24.39
C LEU A 152 9.64 8.44 -24.19
N TYR A 153 9.37 7.30 -24.83
CA TYR A 153 8.14 6.52 -24.61
C TYR A 153 7.95 6.14 -23.13
N GLN A 154 8.99 5.58 -22.51
CA GLN A 154 8.94 5.15 -21.10
C GLN A 154 8.79 6.32 -20.14
N SER A 155 9.49 7.44 -20.36
CA SER A 155 9.40 8.60 -19.47
C SER A 155 8.04 9.29 -19.52
N THR A 156 7.45 9.44 -20.71
CA THR A 156 6.11 10.02 -20.89
C THR A 156 5.03 9.10 -20.33
N GLY A 157 5.11 7.79 -20.59
CA GLY A 157 4.23 6.79 -19.97
C GLY A 157 4.34 6.77 -18.45
N ARG A 158 5.57 6.77 -17.89
CA ARG A 158 5.81 6.81 -16.44
C ARG A 158 5.23 8.06 -15.80
N ASN A 159 5.35 9.22 -16.45
CA ASN A 159 4.80 10.48 -15.95
C ASN A 159 3.27 10.47 -15.91
N ALA A 160 2.61 9.94 -16.93
CA ALA A 160 1.17 9.77 -16.91
C ALA A 160 0.72 8.79 -15.81
N LEU A 161 1.45 7.68 -15.65
CA LEU A 161 1.17 6.68 -14.62
C LEU A 161 1.30 7.25 -13.20
N LYS A 162 2.28 8.14 -12.94
CA LYS A 162 2.39 8.87 -11.67
C LYS A 162 1.16 9.74 -11.36
N GLY A 163 0.44 10.23 -12.37
CA GLY A 163 -0.80 10.98 -12.20
C GLY A 163 -2.03 10.11 -11.91
N TYR A 164 -1.89 8.79 -12.01
CA TYR A 164 -2.94 7.81 -11.75
C TYR A 164 -2.70 7.02 -10.47
N LEU A 165 -1.51 6.40 -10.34
CA LEU A 165 -1.17 5.50 -9.23
C LEU A 165 -1.28 6.17 -7.87
N GLY A 166 -1.99 5.54 -6.94
CA GLY A 166 -2.16 6.03 -5.57
C GLY A 166 -2.98 7.32 -5.46
N THR A 167 -3.72 7.70 -6.52
CA THR A 167 -4.56 8.90 -6.56
C THR A 167 -6.05 8.58 -6.53
N SER A 168 -6.87 9.62 -6.39
CA SER A 168 -8.34 9.51 -6.47
C SER A 168 -8.85 9.07 -7.86
N ASN A 169 -7.99 9.00 -8.89
CA ASN A 169 -8.34 8.44 -10.20
C ASN A 169 -8.33 6.89 -10.20
N GLU A 170 -7.57 6.29 -9.30
CA GLU A 170 -7.43 4.84 -9.17
C GLU A 170 -8.26 4.26 -8.02
N ILE A 171 -8.40 5.06 -6.95
CA ILE A 171 -8.83 4.60 -5.63
C ILE A 171 -9.96 5.48 -5.09
N ASP A 172 -10.96 4.85 -4.47
CA ASP A 172 -12.05 5.54 -3.78
C ASP A 172 -11.65 5.91 -2.34
N PHE A 173 -10.77 6.91 -2.20
CA PHE A 173 -10.35 7.42 -0.88
C PHE A 173 -11.49 8.06 -0.08
N THR A 174 -12.49 8.63 -0.78
CA THR A 174 -13.68 9.21 -0.15
C THR A 174 -14.42 8.15 0.64
N ARG A 175 -14.63 6.95 0.07
CA ARG A 175 -15.30 5.85 0.77
C ARG A 175 -14.57 5.41 2.03
N VAL A 176 -13.24 5.32 1.99
CA VAL A 176 -12.45 4.97 3.19
C VAL A 176 -12.54 6.08 4.24
N THR A 177 -12.51 7.34 3.81
CA THR A 177 -12.70 8.50 4.70
C THR A 177 -14.09 8.49 5.34
N ASP A 178 -15.14 8.14 4.59
CA ASP A 178 -16.50 8.05 5.12
C ASP A 178 -16.65 6.92 6.15
N ILE A 179 -15.92 5.81 5.98
CA ILE A 179 -15.86 4.72 6.97
C ILE A 179 -15.18 5.22 8.25
N ILE A 180 -14.06 5.93 8.12
CA ILE A 180 -13.34 6.55 9.25
C ILE A 180 -14.27 7.50 10.01
N VAL A 181 -14.97 8.38 9.30
CA VAL A 181 -15.90 9.35 9.90
C VAL A 181 -17.05 8.65 10.62
N GLN A 182 -17.69 7.66 9.99
CA GLN A 182 -18.74 6.86 10.65
C GLN A 182 -18.23 6.18 11.92
N PHE A 183 -17.04 5.56 11.84
CA PHE A 183 -16.42 4.91 12.97
C PHE A 183 -16.14 5.92 14.10
N GLN A 184 -15.47 7.03 13.82
CA GLN A 184 -15.15 8.05 14.83
C GLN A 184 -16.40 8.71 15.44
N ASN A 185 -17.50 8.79 14.69
CA ASN A 185 -18.79 9.30 15.17
C ASN A 185 -19.62 8.27 15.96
N GLY A 186 -19.07 7.08 16.26
CA GLY A 186 -19.73 6.10 17.12
C GLY A 186 -20.73 5.19 16.40
N ALA A 187 -20.68 5.07 15.07
CA ALA A 187 -21.54 4.12 14.34
C ALA A 187 -21.38 2.71 14.91
N LYS A 188 -22.51 2.06 15.21
CA LYS A 188 -22.53 0.69 15.75
C LYS A 188 -22.38 -0.37 14.67
N ALA A 189 -22.74 -0.05 13.43
CA ALA A 189 -22.50 -0.92 12.30
C ALA A 189 -22.18 -0.08 11.06
N ILE A 190 -21.30 -0.59 10.21
CA ILE A 190 -20.84 0.10 8.99
C ILE A 190 -20.88 -0.89 7.83
N MET A 191 -21.38 -0.44 6.68
CA MET A 191 -21.34 -1.22 5.44
C MET A 191 -19.95 -1.14 4.84
N LEU A 192 -19.25 -2.28 4.77
CA LEU A 192 -17.90 -2.36 4.22
C LEU A 192 -17.92 -3.10 2.88
N LYS A 193 -17.26 -2.52 1.88
CA LYS A 193 -17.10 -3.14 0.56
C LYS A 193 -16.19 -4.36 0.68
N ARG A 194 -16.52 -5.41 -0.05
CA ARG A 194 -15.64 -6.53 -0.34
C ARG A 194 -15.43 -6.64 -1.84
N MET A 195 -14.20 -6.89 -2.23
CA MET A 195 -13.84 -7.05 -3.63
C MET A 195 -12.92 -8.27 -3.78
N GLY A 196 -13.39 -9.27 -4.52
CA GLY A 196 -12.56 -10.40 -4.93
C GLY A 196 -11.83 -10.14 -6.24
N ARG A 197 -11.41 -11.23 -6.88
CA ARG A 197 -10.61 -11.18 -8.12
C ARG A 197 -11.41 -11.36 -9.41
N GLU A 198 -12.71 -11.62 -9.29
CA GLU A 198 -13.61 -11.86 -10.42
C GLU A 198 -14.63 -10.74 -10.52
N GLU A 199 -15.18 -10.52 -11.71
CA GLU A 199 -16.06 -9.38 -12.01
C GLU A 199 -17.32 -9.35 -11.11
N ALA A 200 -17.88 -10.52 -10.78
CA ALA A 200 -19.04 -10.63 -9.90
C ALA A 200 -18.68 -10.69 -8.40
N HIS A 201 -17.40 -10.72 -8.03
CA HIS A 201 -16.97 -10.71 -6.63
C HIS A 201 -16.95 -9.29 -6.05
N LEU A 202 -18.14 -8.69 -5.96
CA LEU A 202 -18.37 -7.39 -5.35
C LEU A 202 -19.61 -7.46 -4.47
N TRP A 203 -19.44 -7.30 -3.16
CA TRP A 203 -20.55 -7.28 -2.21
C TRP A 203 -20.23 -6.35 -1.04
N TYR A 204 -21.17 -6.25 -0.11
CA TYR A 204 -21.00 -5.48 1.11
C TYR A 204 -21.40 -6.30 2.32
N ASP A 205 -20.60 -6.20 3.37
CA ASP A 205 -20.90 -6.77 4.68
C ASP A 205 -21.32 -5.64 5.62
N LEU A 206 -22.42 -5.85 6.35
CA LEU A 206 -22.75 -5.00 7.50
C LEU A 206 -21.93 -5.50 8.69
N VAL A 207 -20.88 -4.76 9.05
CA VAL A 207 -19.96 -5.15 10.13
C VAL A 207 -20.35 -4.44 11.42
N ASP A 208 -20.41 -5.19 12.52
CA ASP A 208 -20.66 -4.67 13.87
C ASP A 208 -19.41 -4.03 14.47
N PHE A 209 -19.52 -2.77 14.84
CA PHE A 209 -18.51 -1.93 15.49
C PHE A 209 -18.88 -1.60 16.95
N SER A 210 -19.96 -2.15 17.51
CA SER A 210 -20.47 -1.81 18.85
C SER A 210 -19.42 -1.97 19.94
N ASN A 211 -18.55 -2.98 19.81
CA ASN A 211 -17.47 -3.27 20.75
C ASN A 211 -16.08 -3.03 20.15
N ILE A 212 -15.96 -2.16 19.14
CA ILE A 212 -14.65 -1.84 18.53
C ILE A 212 -14.23 -0.43 18.97
N SER A 213 -13.04 -0.36 19.56
CA SER A 213 -12.44 0.89 20.05
C SER A 213 -11.40 1.45 19.07
N VAL A 214 -10.77 0.57 18.28
CA VAL A 214 -9.70 0.94 17.35
C VAL A 214 -9.96 0.38 15.96
N LEU A 215 -9.88 1.23 14.95
CA LEU A 215 -9.87 0.83 13.55
C LEU A 215 -8.42 0.88 13.05
N ILE A 216 -7.88 -0.27 12.63
CA ILE A 216 -6.55 -0.35 12.01
C ILE A 216 -6.74 -0.47 10.50
N ILE A 217 -6.16 0.45 9.73
CA ILE A 217 -6.20 0.43 8.27
C ILE A 217 -4.85 -0.01 7.74
N GLU A 218 -4.78 -1.25 7.25
CA GLU A 218 -3.58 -1.79 6.63
C GLU A 218 -3.66 -1.59 5.12
N TRP A 219 -2.68 -0.88 4.55
CA TRP A 219 -2.68 -0.56 3.13
C TRP A 219 -1.39 0.12 2.68
N THR A 220 -1.02 -0.01 1.41
CA THR A 220 0.06 0.79 0.83
C THR A 220 -0.25 2.29 0.87
N HIS A 221 -1.50 2.69 0.67
CA HIS A 221 -1.90 4.11 0.54
C HIS A 221 -2.54 4.71 1.80
N SER A 222 -2.47 4.04 2.96
CA SER A 222 -3.13 4.52 4.18
C SER A 222 -2.46 5.72 4.86
N ASN A 223 -1.40 6.26 4.25
CA ASN A 223 -0.79 7.55 4.60
C ASN A 223 -0.95 8.61 3.48
N SER A 224 -1.79 8.33 2.49
CA SER A 224 -2.09 9.20 1.35
C SER A 224 -2.67 10.55 1.76
N ASP A 225 -2.34 11.61 1.01
CA ASP A 225 -2.92 12.95 1.19
C ASP A 225 -4.40 13.02 0.78
N PHE A 226 -4.87 12.02 0.03
CA PHE A 226 -6.29 11.86 -0.28
C PHE A 226 -7.09 11.19 0.85
N LEU A 227 -6.42 10.61 1.85
CA LEU A 227 -7.07 9.98 3.00
C LEU A 227 -7.06 10.91 4.21
N SER A 228 -8.21 11.07 4.86
CA SER A 228 -8.37 11.93 6.04
C SER A 228 -8.91 11.17 7.26
N GLY A 229 -8.64 11.70 8.45
CA GLY A 229 -9.19 11.19 9.71
C GLY A 229 -8.37 10.08 10.39
N VAL A 230 -7.23 9.68 9.82
CA VAL A 230 -6.28 8.79 10.52
C VAL A 230 -5.63 9.54 11.68
N ASP A 231 -5.67 8.95 12.86
CA ASP A 231 -5.11 9.55 14.08
C ASP A 231 -3.63 9.23 14.27
N ILE A 232 -3.23 7.99 13.99
CA ILE A 232 -1.85 7.51 14.20
C ILE A 232 -1.38 6.77 12.95
N PRO A 233 -0.71 7.47 12.01
CA PRO A 233 -0.12 6.83 10.85
C PRO A 233 1.23 6.18 11.20
N ILE A 234 1.36 4.89 10.92
CA ILE A 234 2.56 4.08 11.10
C ILE A 234 3.12 3.74 9.71
N LEU A 235 4.40 4.04 9.48
CA LEU A 235 5.13 3.66 8.27
C LEU A 235 6.10 2.52 8.57
N LEU A 236 5.90 1.39 7.92
CA LEU A 236 6.86 0.30 7.84
C LEU A 236 7.73 0.52 6.59
N ASN A 237 8.97 0.92 6.81
CA ASN A 237 9.92 1.28 5.77
C ASN A 237 10.74 0.08 5.29
N SER A 238 11.07 0.09 3.99
CA SER A 238 12.14 -0.70 3.41
C SER A 238 12.99 0.21 2.52
N THR A 239 14.29 0.09 2.61
CA THR A 239 15.23 0.86 1.79
C THR A 239 15.12 0.44 0.31
N PRO A 240 15.57 1.29 -0.63
CA PRO A 240 15.63 0.92 -2.05
C PRO A 240 16.43 -0.38 -2.30
N GLN A 241 17.53 -0.57 -1.56
CA GLN A 241 18.40 -1.75 -1.68
C GLN A 241 17.68 -3.02 -1.19
N GLU A 242 16.98 -2.95 -0.06
CA GLU A 242 16.19 -4.07 0.46
C GLU A 242 15.02 -4.41 -0.46
N THR A 243 14.38 -3.38 -1.03
CA THR A 243 13.30 -3.54 -2.00
C THR A 243 13.82 -4.23 -3.26
N LEU A 244 14.98 -3.82 -3.78
CA LEU A 244 15.65 -4.45 -4.91
C LEU A 244 16.05 -5.91 -4.61
N ALA A 245 16.61 -6.17 -3.43
CA ALA A 245 17.00 -7.52 -3.00
C ALA A 245 15.79 -8.45 -2.92
N HIS A 246 14.69 -7.99 -2.35
CA HIS A 246 13.43 -8.73 -2.30
C HIS A 246 12.88 -9.02 -3.71
N ARG A 247 12.91 -8.04 -4.63
CA ARG A 247 12.54 -8.25 -6.05
C ARG A 247 13.41 -9.30 -6.72
N ARG A 248 14.73 -9.26 -6.52
CA ARG A 248 15.67 -10.25 -7.06
C ARG A 248 15.38 -11.66 -6.55
N GLN A 249 15.00 -11.80 -5.28
CA GLN A 249 14.62 -13.09 -4.70
C GLN A 249 13.33 -13.62 -5.35
N ARG A 250 12.28 -12.80 -5.48
CA ARG A 250 11.03 -13.20 -6.15
C ARG A 250 11.25 -13.64 -7.61
N ASN A 251 12.11 -12.93 -8.34
CA ASN A 251 12.46 -13.28 -9.71
C ASN A 251 13.21 -14.62 -9.82
N ARG A 252 13.96 -15.02 -8.77
CA ARG A 252 14.63 -16.33 -8.71
C ARG A 252 13.64 -17.47 -8.42
N ASP A 253 12.61 -17.19 -7.62
CA ASP A 253 11.59 -18.16 -7.21
C ASP A 253 10.48 -18.36 -8.25
N GLY A 254 10.70 -17.93 -9.51
CA GLY A 254 9.79 -18.17 -10.65
C GLY A 254 8.60 -17.21 -10.77
N LYS A 255 8.46 -16.23 -9.88
CA LYS A 255 7.52 -15.11 -10.04
C LYS A 255 8.28 -13.95 -10.70
N ILE A 256 8.24 -13.88 -12.03
CA ILE A 256 8.94 -12.84 -12.78
C ILE A 256 8.17 -11.51 -12.62
N ASP A 257 8.72 -10.58 -11.83
CA ASP A 257 8.30 -9.17 -11.87
C ASP A 257 8.66 -8.62 -13.26
N SER A 258 7.66 -8.28 -14.08
CA SER A 258 7.92 -7.68 -15.38
C SER A 258 8.53 -6.27 -15.25
N PRO A 259 9.17 -5.74 -16.29
CA PRO A 259 9.68 -4.36 -16.26
C PRO A 259 8.60 -3.34 -15.92
N PHE A 260 7.36 -3.56 -16.38
CA PHE A 260 6.23 -2.70 -16.07
C PHE A 260 5.85 -2.77 -14.58
N THR A 261 5.71 -3.97 -14.02
CA THR A 261 5.43 -4.14 -12.58
C THR A 261 6.53 -3.52 -11.72
N THR A 262 7.79 -3.61 -12.14
CA THR A 262 8.91 -2.95 -11.46
C THR A 262 8.74 -1.44 -11.44
N MET A 263 8.32 -0.83 -12.55
CA MET A 263 8.03 0.60 -12.65
C MET A 263 6.89 1.02 -11.72
N VAL A 264 5.79 0.26 -11.65
CA VAL A 264 4.66 0.50 -10.74
C VAL A 264 5.15 0.55 -9.29
N LEU A 265 5.89 -0.49 -8.87
CA LEU A 265 6.40 -0.60 -7.50
C LEU A 265 7.38 0.53 -7.14
N GLU A 266 8.17 1.03 -8.10
CA GLU A 266 9.02 2.21 -7.87
C GLU A 266 8.22 3.49 -7.70
N ILE A 267 7.13 3.66 -8.45
CA ILE A 267 6.24 4.83 -8.29
C ILE A 267 5.57 4.76 -6.92
N GLU A 268 5.02 3.62 -6.52
CA GLU A 268 4.41 3.43 -5.20
C GLU A 268 5.41 3.69 -4.07
N GLN A 269 6.64 3.18 -4.19
CA GLN A 269 7.69 3.42 -3.21
C GLN A 269 8.04 4.92 -3.11
N ALA A 270 8.09 5.63 -4.23
CA ALA A 270 8.32 7.08 -4.23
C ALA A 270 7.17 7.84 -3.55
N LEU A 271 5.92 7.43 -3.76
CA LEU A 271 4.75 8.01 -3.08
C LEU A 271 4.83 7.82 -1.57
N LEU A 272 5.16 6.62 -1.10
CA LEU A 272 5.39 6.34 0.32
C LEU A 272 6.46 7.24 0.91
N THR A 273 7.57 7.44 0.20
CA THR A 273 8.66 8.32 0.66
C THR A 273 8.22 9.77 0.78
N VAL A 274 7.47 10.29 -0.19
CA VAL A 274 6.94 11.67 -0.16
C VAL A 274 5.98 11.87 1.02
N GLN A 275 5.16 10.87 1.33
CA GLN A 275 4.13 10.94 2.36
C GLN A 275 4.64 10.60 3.78
N ALA A 276 5.87 10.09 3.90
CA ALA A 276 6.44 9.64 5.18
C ALA A 276 6.46 10.71 6.28
N HIS A 277 6.47 11.99 5.93
CA HIS A 277 6.44 13.11 6.87
C HIS A 277 5.18 13.15 7.76
N LYS A 278 4.09 12.47 7.35
CA LYS A 278 2.85 12.36 8.12
C LYS A 278 2.86 11.25 9.17
N ALA A 279 3.81 10.31 9.06
CA ALA A 279 3.89 9.19 9.99
C ALA A 279 4.25 9.68 11.40
N LYS A 280 3.44 9.30 12.38
CA LYS A 280 3.77 9.49 13.80
C LYS A 280 4.81 8.48 14.28
N ILE A 281 4.84 7.30 13.65
CA ILE A 281 5.79 6.23 13.96
C ILE A 281 6.37 5.73 12.63
N ILE A 282 7.69 5.76 12.49
CA ILE A 282 8.39 5.17 11.35
C ILE A 282 9.25 4.03 11.89
N MET A 283 9.16 2.87 11.27
CA MET A 283 9.95 1.70 11.62
C MET A 283 10.66 1.13 10.40
N SER A 284 11.96 0.89 10.52
CA SER A 284 12.74 0.23 9.47
C SER A 284 12.39 -1.25 9.31
N LYS A 285 12.90 -1.88 8.25
CA LYS A 285 12.66 -3.29 7.96
C LYS A 285 13.15 -4.21 9.08
N ASP A 286 14.29 -3.88 9.70
CA ASP A 286 14.91 -4.59 10.83
C ASP A 286 14.33 -4.20 12.21
N GLY A 287 13.27 -3.39 12.22
CA GLY A 287 12.51 -3.07 13.44
C GLY A 287 13.16 -2.00 14.33
N GLN A 288 13.95 -1.10 13.75
CA GLN A 288 14.41 0.11 14.44
C GLN A 288 13.36 1.22 14.27
N LEU A 289 13.09 1.94 15.36
CA LEU A 289 12.28 3.16 15.30
C LEU A 289 13.13 4.29 14.72
N LEU A 290 12.56 5.04 13.78
CA LEU A 290 13.23 6.12 13.07
C LEU A 290 12.50 7.43 13.31
N THR A 291 13.27 8.49 13.52
CA THR A 291 12.78 9.85 13.32
C THR A 291 12.66 10.14 11.82
N TYR A 292 11.81 11.10 11.44
CA TYR A 292 11.69 11.51 10.03
C TYR A 292 13.02 11.99 9.40
N PRO A 293 13.89 12.75 10.11
CA PRO A 293 15.23 13.06 9.60
C PRO A 293 16.11 11.82 9.37
N GLU A 294 16.05 10.79 10.22
CA GLU A 294 16.80 9.54 10.02
C GLU A 294 16.27 8.76 8.83
N PHE A 295 14.95 8.64 8.71
CA PHE A 295 14.30 8.09 7.53
C PHE A 295 14.79 8.79 6.24
N CYS A 296 14.81 10.12 6.22
CA CYS A 296 15.30 10.88 5.06
C CYS A 296 16.79 10.64 4.74
N ARG A 297 17.62 10.20 5.69
CA ARG A 297 19.03 9.85 5.44
C ARG A 297 19.16 8.49 4.78
N ILE A 298 18.36 7.52 5.19
CA ILE A 298 18.45 6.13 4.69
C ILE A 298 17.69 5.90 3.37
N MET A 299 16.81 6.82 2.99
CA MET A 299 16.07 6.77 1.72
C MET A 299 16.77 7.49 0.57
N LYS A 300 18.00 7.98 0.78
CA LYS A 300 18.85 8.60 -0.24
C LYS A 300 19.63 7.58 -1.06
#